data_AF-A0A4U2YNG9-F1
#
_entry.id   AF-A0A4U2YNG9-F1
#
_cell.length_a   1.000
_cell.length_b   1.000
_cell.length_c   1.000
_cell.angle_alpha   90.00
_cell.angle_beta   90.00
_cell.angle_gamma   90.00
#
_symmetry.space_group_name_H-M   'P 1'
#
loop_
_entity.id
_entity.type
_entity.pdbx_description
1 polymer ?
#
loop_
_entity_poly.entity_id
_entity_poly.type
_entity_poly.pdbx_seq_one_letter_code
_entity_poly.pdbx_strand_id
1 'polypeptide(L)'
;MRTRTASPLASFAVSALAAGVLLAPPSQGTAGAAVSTPSDGPSSGSSGGSSATASSTPAADGTARAGSRVRSVLLISVDGLTPASVAKLGRQRAPHLHRLMARGTSTRNARTAVELTTTLPNHTGMLTGRRIDAETGGHGVLWNDARREPATVHEAAGHRVASLFTRVDSAGRRTALFAGKTKFTLHRRSWGKSIDRFRVRTDDGRLAKDVTTDLRRKKRALRFWHIATPDRAGHAHGFSSKAYLRAVMRTDQLIGKAVRTIRTTPRLRGKVAIVLTSDHGSAGGKGHGDADRLGNQKIFFIAQGPGIAAGADFYRINPDTVADPGRQQPAYDADLPPVRNGDAANFVLDLLGLPPVPGSEFNKDQHLKWVRP
;
A
#
# COMPACT_ATOMS: atom_id res chain seq x y z
N MET A 1 38.20 -45.57 -24.28
CA MET A 1 37.24 -44.51 -24.68
C MET A 1 36.47 -44.05 -23.44
N ARG A 2 37.00 -43.05 -22.72
CA ARG A 2 36.35 -42.35 -21.59
C ARG A 2 36.96 -40.96 -21.54
N THR A 3 36.17 -39.93 -21.82
CA THR A 3 36.58 -38.54 -21.67
C THR A 3 35.70 -37.87 -20.61
N ARG A 4 36.36 -37.40 -19.55
CA ARG A 4 35.88 -36.43 -18.56
C ARG A 4 36.60 -35.12 -18.86
N THR A 5 35.86 -34.01 -18.93
CA THR A 5 36.32 -32.63 -18.65
C THR A 5 35.07 -31.79 -18.37
N ALA A 6 34.78 -31.42 -17.12
CA ALA A 6 35.26 -30.26 -16.34
C ALA A 6 34.66 -28.92 -16.82
N SER A 7 33.72 -28.38 -16.01
CA SER A 7 33.13 -27.04 -16.12
C SER A 7 33.92 -26.04 -15.25
N PRO A 8 34.06 -24.76 -15.63
CA PRO A 8 34.62 -23.75 -14.73
C PRO A 8 33.52 -23.03 -13.94
N LEU A 9 33.77 -22.90 -12.64
CA LEU A 9 33.08 -22.04 -11.68
C LEU A 9 33.57 -20.60 -11.86
N ALA A 10 32.67 -19.65 -12.10
CA ALA A 10 32.96 -18.22 -12.04
C ALA A 10 32.66 -17.70 -10.64
N SER A 11 33.72 -17.31 -9.91
CA SER A 11 33.64 -16.60 -8.64
C SER A 11 33.39 -15.11 -8.87
N PHE A 12 32.36 -14.54 -8.26
CA PHE A 12 32.17 -13.09 -8.17
C PHE A 12 32.79 -12.58 -6.87
N ALA A 13 33.88 -11.83 -6.98
CA ALA A 13 34.47 -11.08 -5.89
C ALA A 13 33.68 -9.78 -5.68
N VAL A 14 33.21 -9.56 -4.45
CA VAL A 14 32.64 -8.29 -3.98
C VAL A 14 33.79 -7.47 -3.39
N SER A 15 34.12 -6.35 -4.02
CA SER A 15 35.07 -5.38 -3.46
C SER A 15 34.32 -4.46 -2.50
N ALA A 16 34.70 -4.53 -1.22
CA ALA A 16 34.35 -3.55 -0.20
C ALA A 16 35.33 -2.37 -0.28
N LEU A 17 34.82 -1.14 -0.45
CA LEU A 17 35.60 0.07 -0.23
C LEU A 17 35.21 0.64 1.14
N ALA A 18 36.19 0.66 2.05
CA ALA A 18 36.08 1.26 3.36
C ALA A 18 36.65 2.68 3.38
N ALA A 19 35.91 3.55 4.08
CA ALA A 19 36.33 4.67 4.94
C ALA A 19 37.51 5.58 4.53
N GLY A 20 37.17 6.86 4.40
CA GLY A 20 38.10 7.99 4.60
C GLY A 20 37.34 9.18 5.17
N VAL A 21 37.27 9.29 6.50
CA VAL A 21 36.82 10.50 7.21
C VAL A 21 38.05 11.15 7.82
N LEU A 22 38.38 12.36 7.35
CA LEU A 22 39.43 13.20 7.95
C LEU A 22 38.87 13.95 9.17
N LEU A 23 39.59 13.85 10.29
CA LEU A 23 39.49 14.74 11.46
C LEU A 23 40.24 16.05 11.22
N ALA A 24 39.70 17.15 11.75
CA ALA A 24 40.44 18.37 12.13
C ALA A 24 39.68 19.12 13.27
N PRO A 25 40.36 19.97 14.08
CA PRO A 25 40.20 20.03 15.54
C PRO A 25 39.43 21.28 16.08
N PRO A 26 39.31 21.50 17.42
CA PRO A 26 38.28 22.35 18.02
C PRO A 26 38.73 23.80 18.28
N SER A 27 37.77 24.73 18.35
CA SER A 27 37.97 26.07 18.89
C SER A 27 37.37 26.19 20.30
N GLN A 28 38.21 26.64 21.23
CA GLN A 28 37.84 27.05 22.59
C GLN A 28 37.36 28.51 22.59
N GLY A 29 36.49 28.85 23.54
CA GLY A 29 36.06 30.22 23.82
C GLY A 29 35.16 30.31 25.06
N THR A 30 35.81 30.28 26.23
CA THR A 30 35.52 30.98 27.52
C THR A 30 34.11 31.60 27.71
N ALA A 31 33.29 31.15 28.67
CA ALA A 31 33.32 31.39 30.13
C ALA A 31 32.72 32.73 30.60
N GLY A 32 31.76 32.62 31.54
CA GLY A 32 31.12 33.67 32.35
C GLY A 32 29.71 33.20 32.78
N ALA A 33 29.52 32.47 33.88
CA ALA A 33 29.39 32.94 35.28
C ALA A 33 28.30 34.01 35.44
N ALA A 34 27.37 34.03 36.41
CA ALA A 34 26.93 33.18 37.52
C ALA A 34 25.62 33.83 38.08
N VAL A 35 25.14 33.38 39.26
CA VAL A 35 24.04 33.92 40.13
C VAL A 35 22.70 33.20 39.89
N SER A 36 22.13 32.32 40.71
CA SER A 36 22.07 32.03 42.17
C SER A 36 21.04 32.84 42.99
N THR A 37 19.88 32.18 43.25
CA THR A 37 19.09 32.12 44.53
C THR A 37 18.12 33.28 44.92
N PRO A 38 17.24 33.14 45.94
CA PRO A 38 16.04 32.26 46.07
C PRO A 38 14.81 32.97 46.75
N SER A 39 13.80 32.18 47.21
CA SER A 39 12.79 32.46 48.30
C SER A 39 11.72 33.56 48.07
N ASP A 40 10.50 33.59 48.61
CA ASP A 40 9.65 32.79 49.52
C ASP A 40 8.17 33.29 49.39
N GLY A 41 7.18 32.56 49.94
CA GLY A 41 5.73 32.92 49.99
C GLY A 41 5.36 34.09 50.94
N PRO A 42 4.10 34.27 51.45
CA PRO A 42 3.05 33.26 51.70
C PRO A 42 1.54 33.67 51.55
N SER A 43 0.67 32.64 51.67
CA SER A 43 -0.65 32.55 52.35
C SER A 43 -1.83 33.52 52.10
N SER A 44 -3.01 32.96 51.76
CA SER A 44 -4.17 32.70 52.66
C SER A 44 -5.53 32.67 51.92
N GLY A 45 -6.45 31.78 52.32
CA GLY A 45 -7.87 31.88 51.95
C GLY A 45 -8.66 30.58 51.74
N SER A 46 -9.17 30.00 52.84
CA SER A 46 -10.29 29.03 52.99
C SER A 46 -11.52 29.37 52.09
N SER A 47 -12.42 28.50 51.60
CA SER A 47 -13.13 27.33 52.19
C SER A 47 -13.98 26.62 51.12
N GLY A 48 -14.16 25.31 51.28
CA GLY A 48 -15.47 24.62 51.20
C GLY A 48 -16.16 24.44 49.84
N GLY A 49 -16.12 23.22 49.30
CA GLY A 49 -16.97 22.83 48.17
C GLY A 49 -16.84 21.35 47.81
N SER A 50 -17.80 20.57 48.31
CA SER A 50 -18.15 19.16 48.07
C SER A 50 -17.44 18.36 46.96
N SER A 51 -17.02 17.17 47.39
CA SER A 51 -16.58 16.02 46.60
C SER A 51 -17.57 15.62 45.50
N ALA A 52 -17.08 15.57 44.26
CA ALA A 52 -17.63 14.73 43.20
C ALA A 52 -16.47 14.01 42.51
N THR A 53 -16.49 12.69 42.62
CA THR A 53 -15.56 11.75 41.98
C THR A 53 -15.51 11.94 40.46
N ALA A 54 -14.39 12.45 39.95
CA ALA A 54 -14.10 12.46 38.53
C ALA A 54 -13.30 11.22 38.14
N SER A 55 -14.01 10.16 37.77
CA SER A 55 -13.43 9.05 37.01
C SER A 55 -12.98 9.56 35.65
N SER A 56 -11.68 9.79 35.48
CA SER A 56 -11.07 10.16 34.20
C SER A 56 -11.10 8.98 33.24
N THR A 57 -12.18 8.86 32.47
CA THR A 57 -12.21 8.04 31.25
C THR A 57 -11.36 8.77 30.19
N PRO A 58 -10.36 8.13 29.56
CA PRO A 58 -9.65 8.77 28.47
C PRO A 58 -10.58 8.91 27.27
N ALA A 59 -10.69 10.14 26.76
CA ALA A 59 -11.45 10.50 25.58
C ALA A 59 -11.00 9.66 24.37
N ALA A 60 -11.89 8.81 23.89
CA ALA A 60 -11.77 8.21 22.57
C ALA A 60 -12.16 9.26 21.53
N ASP A 61 -11.23 10.13 21.15
CA ASP A 61 -11.35 10.94 19.94
C ASP A 61 -11.06 10.07 18.71
N GLY A 62 -12.04 9.22 18.43
CA GLY A 62 -12.23 8.58 17.14
C GLY A 62 -13.54 9.09 16.58
N THR A 63 -13.56 10.32 16.05
CA THR A 63 -14.63 10.74 15.15
C THR A 63 -14.55 9.88 13.89
N ALA A 64 -15.10 8.67 13.96
CA ALA A 64 -15.51 7.93 12.79
C ALA A 64 -16.29 8.92 11.93
N ARG A 65 -15.85 9.12 10.70
CA ARG A 65 -16.48 10.06 9.76
C ARG A 65 -17.95 9.66 9.62
N ALA A 66 -18.82 10.29 10.40
CA ALA A 66 -20.24 9.97 10.50
C ALA A 66 -20.82 10.14 9.09
N GLY A 67 -21.18 9.03 8.44
CA GLY A 67 -21.79 9.05 7.10
C GLY A 67 -21.11 8.26 5.99
N SER A 68 -20.04 7.48 6.23
CA SER A 68 -19.52 6.59 5.16
C SER A 68 -20.58 5.56 4.73
N ARG A 69 -21.12 5.75 3.51
CA ARG A 69 -22.04 4.79 2.86
C ARG A 69 -21.30 3.55 2.35
N VAL A 70 -19.97 3.50 2.45
CA VAL A 70 -19.16 2.37 2.02
C VAL A 70 -19.33 1.22 3.01
N ARG A 71 -19.90 0.11 2.54
CA ARG A 71 -20.07 -1.13 3.31
C ARG A 71 -19.11 -2.23 2.87
N SER A 72 -18.42 -2.03 1.75
CA SER A 72 -17.47 -2.98 1.18
C SER A 72 -16.44 -2.26 0.33
N VAL A 73 -15.21 -2.77 0.32
CA VAL A 73 -14.14 -2.30 -0.56
C VAL A 73 -13.59 -3.44 -1.40
N LEU A 74 -13.44 -3.20 -2.69
CA LEU A 74 -12.65 -4.02 -3.60
C LEU A 74 -11.32 -3.31 -3.84
N LEU A 75 -10.26 -3.76 -3.15
CA LEU A 75 -8.89 -3.33 -3.37
C LEU A 75 -8.27 -4.17 -4.48
N ILE A 76 -7.93 -3.54 -5.60
CA ILE A 76 -7.37 -4.14 -6.80
C ILE A 76 -5.90 -3.77 -6.89
N SER A 77 -5.01 -4.76 -6.93
CA SER A 77 -3.63 -4.54 -7.33
C SER A 77 -3.40 -5.14 -8.71
N VAL A 78 -2.94 -4.34 -9.65
CA VAL A 78 -2.57 -4.82 -10.99
C VAL A 78 -1.06 -4.87 -11.07
N ASP A 79 -0.50 -6.08 -11.05
CA ASP A 79 0.94 -6.33 -11.00
C ASP A 79 1.63 -5.73 -12.23
N GLY A 80 2.60 -4.84 -11.99
CA GLY A 80 3.38 -4.18 -13.03
C GLY A 80 2.57 -3.27 -13.98
N LEU A 81 1.45 -2.70 -13.54
CA LEU A 81 0.68 -1.74 -14.34
C LEU A 81 1.33 -0.35 -14.34
N THR A 82 1.80 0.11 -15.50
CA THR A 82 2.48 1.41 -15.61
C THR A 82 1.55 2.55 -16.04
N PRO A 83 1.74 3.78 -15.49
CA PRO A 83 1.06 4.97 -15.99
C PRO A 83 1.22 5.26 -17.47
N ALA A 84 2.43 5.04 -18.00
CA ALA A 84 2.72 5.22 -19.42
C ALA A 84 1.89 4.29 -20.32
N SER A 85 1.66 3.04 -19.90
CA SER A 85 0.92 2.07 -20.72
C SER A 85 -0.56 2.43 -20.88
N VAL A 86 -1.21 2.85 -19.80
CA VAL A 86 -2.63 3.25 -19.82
C VAL A 86 -2.81 4.57 -20.58
N ALA A 87 -1.85 5.49 -20.48
CA ALA A 87 -1.83 6.71 -21.30
C ALA A 87 -1.71 6.36 -22.78
N LYS A 88 -0.76 5.48 -23.16
CA LYS A 88 -0.56 5.01 -24.54
C LYS A 88 -1.79 4.28 -25.11
N LEU A 89 -2.48 3.51 -24.29
CA LEU A 89 -3.72 2.83 -24.70
C LEU A 89 -4.87 3.80 -24.93
N GLY A 90 -4.93 4.88 -24.13
CA GLY A 90 -5.98 5.89 -24.20
C GLY A 90 -7.37 5.35 -23.82
N ARG A 91 -8.36 6.25 -23.86
CA ARG A 91 -9.76 5.94 -23.49
C ARG A 91 -10.37 4.85 -24.38
N GLN A 92 -9.94 4.76 -25.64
CA GLN A 92 -10.47 3.79 -26.59
C GLN A 92 -10.09 2.34 -26.25
N ARG A 93 -8.87 2.12 -25.74
CA ARG A 93 -8.35 0.75 -25.50
C ARG A 93 -8.25 0.36 -24.03
N ALA A 94 -8.32 1.32 -23.10
CA ALA A 94 -8.44 1.07 -21.65
C ALA A 94 -9.62 1.87 -21.04
N PRO A 95 -10.85 1.75 -21.57
CA PRO A 95 -11.97 2.60 -21.17
C PRO A 95 -12.34 2.50 -19.69
N HIS A 96 -12.15 1.35 -19.05
CA HIS A 96 -12.60 1.16 -17.67
C HIS A 96 -11.67 1.85 -16.67
N LEU A 97 -10.35 1.74 -16.83
CA LEU A 97 -9.35 2.46 -16.05
C LEU A 97 -9.51 3.97 -16.22
N HIS A 98 -9.68 4.44 -17.45
CA HIS A 98 -9.93 5.86 -17.72
C HIS A 98 -11.24 6.35 -17.07
N ARG A 99 -12.29 5.52 -17.05
CA ARG A 99 -13.55 5.86 -16.37
C ARG A 99 -13.41 5.87 -14.85
N LEU A 100 -12.64 4.95 -14.26
CA LEU A 100 -12.36 4.94 -12.82
C LEU A 100 -11.67 6.24 -12.40
N MET A 101 -10.65 6.68 -13.15
CA MET A 101 -9.99 7.98 -12.91
C MET A 101 -10.95 9.15 -13.07
N ALA A 102 -11.70 9.20 -14.17
CA ALA A 102 -12.61 10.33 -14.45
C ALA A 102 -13.77 10.46 -13.45
N ARG A 103 -14.21 9.35 -12.83
CA ARG A 103 -15.34 9.32 -11.88
C ARG A 103 -14.92 9.12 -10.43
N GLY A 104 -13.62 9.17 -10.15
CA GLY A 104 -13.06 8.97 -8.84
C GLY A 104 -12.04 10.04 -8.49
N THR A 105 -11.30 9.80 -7.42
CA THR A 105 -10.07 10.52 -7.08
C THR A 105 -8.90 9.66 -7.55
N SER A 106 -7.94 10.25 -8.27
CA SER A 106 -6.80 9.49 -8.77
C SER A 106 -5.55 10.33 -8.93
N THR A 107 -4.39 9.71 -8.75
CA THR A 107 -3.12 10.23 -9.26
C THR A 107 -2.46 9.19 -10.16
N ARG A 108 -1.72 9.67 -11.16
CA ARG A 108 -0.85 8.86 -12.03
C ARG A 108 0.61 8.98 -11.65
N ASN A 109 0.90 9.67 -10.55
CA ASN A 109 2.24 9.95 -10.08
C ASN A 109 2.42 9.53 -8.61
N ALA A 110 1.83 8.39 -8.23
CA ALA A 110 2.11 7.73 -6.96
C ALA A 110 3.45 6.97 -7.03
N ARG A 111 3.92 6.48 -5.88
CA ARG A 111 5.20 5.76 -5.73
C ARG A 111 5.06 4.39 -5.07
N THR A 112 6.01 3.51 -5.37
CA THR A 112 6.25 2.30 -4.58
C THR A 112 6.80 2.64 -3.18
N ALA A 113 7.04 1.61 -2.38
CA ALA A 113 8.03 1.70 -1.31
C ALA A 113 9.40 2.15 -1.87
N VAL A 114 10.22 2.78 -1.03
CA VAL A 114 11.55 3.29 -1.39
C VAL A 114 12.54 2.14 -1.60
N GLU A 115 12.49 1.12 -0.74
CA GLU A 115 13.52 0.09 -0.64
C GLU A 115 13.52 -0.85 -1.84
N LEU A 116 12.33 -1.25 -2.33
CA LEU A 116 12.19 -2.20 -3.43
C LEU A 116 11.01 -1.87 -4.33
N THR A 117 11.13 -2.20 -5.61
CA THR A 117 10.06 -2.16 -6.63
C THR A 117 9.63 -3.58 -7.02
N THR A 118 9.62 -4.48 -6.03
CA THR A 118 9.39 -5.91 -6.23
C THR A 118 8.01 -6.33 -5.73
N THR A 119 7.39 -7.32 -6.40
CA THR A 119 5.99 -7.72 -6.18
C THR A 119 5.64 -8.06 -4.73
N LEU A 120 6.23 -9.12 -4.16
CA LEU A 120 5.81 -9.61 -2.84
C LEU A 120 6.10 -8.62 -1.69
N PRO A 121 7.24 -7.90 -1.67
CA PRO A 121 7.49 -6.83 -0.71
C PRO A 121 6.43 -5.73 -0.77
N ASN A 122 6.23 -5.10 -1.94
CA ASN A 122 5.27 -4.00 -2.08
C ASN A 122 3.83 -4.42 -1.78
N HIS A 123 3.43 -5.63 -2.19
CA HIS A 123 2.12 -6.16 -1.84
C HIS A 123 1.97 -6.41 -0.33
N THR A 124 3.03 -6.78 0.37
CA THR A 124 2.99 -6.90 1.83
C THR A 124 2.85 -5.52 2.47
N GLY A 125 3.53 -4.49 1.94
CA GLY A 125 3.32 -3.09 2.31
C GLY A 125 1.87 -2.63 2.12
N MET A 126 1.25 -2.90 0.97
CA MET A 126 -0.17 -2.56 0.72
C MET A 126 -1.16 -3.20 1.71
N LEU A 127 -0.79 -4.34 2.31
CA LEU A 127 -1.65 -5.09 3.23
C LEU A 127 -1.37 -4.76 4.70
N THR A 128 -0.20 -4.24 5.02
CA THR A 128 0.21 -3.93 6.40
C THR A 128 0.25 -2.43 6.68
N GLY A 129 0.33 -1.60 5.64
CA GLY A 129 0.64 -0.18 5.75
C GLY A 129 2.06 0.10 6.25
N ARG A 130 2.95 -0.90 6.22
CA ARG A 130 4.35 -0.78 6.68
C ARG A 130 5.31 -0.64 5.51
N ARG A 131 6.46 -0.05 5.80
CA ARG A 131 7.67 -0.08 4.97
C ARG A 131 8.23 -1.50 4.90
N ILE A 132 9.26 -1.69 4.10
CA ILE A 132 9.83 -3.02 3.85
C ILE A 132 10.83 -3.39 4.93
N ASP A 133 11.73 -2.48 5.28
CA ASP A 133 12.84 -2.74 6.19
C ASP A 133 12.36 -3.00 7.63
N ALA A 134 12.67 -4.19 8.16
CA ALA A 134 12.25 -4.59 9.50
C ALA A 134 12.98 -3.83 10.61
N GLU A 135 14.20 -3.35 10.37
CA GLU A 135 15.00 -2.64 11.38
C GLU A 135 14.36 -1.30 11.75
N THR A 136 13.66 -0.69 10.79
CA THR A 136 12.90 0.56 10.98
C THR A 136 11.41 0.32 11.31
N GLY A 137 11.03 -0.92 11.66
CA GLY A 137 9.66 -1.28 12.02
C GLY A 137 8.78 -1.77 10.86
N GLY A 138 9.37 -1.98 9.69
CA GLY A 138 8.71 -2.52 8.51
C GLY A 138 8.33 -4.00 8.62
N HIS A 139 7.88 -4.58 7.50
CA HIS A 139 7.34 -5.93 7.48
C HIS A 139 8.38 -7.03 7.17
N GLY A 140 9.63 -6.69 6.86
CA GLY A 140 10.76 -7.63 6.70
C GLY A 140 10.69 -8.58 5.50
N VAL A 141 9.76 -8.37 4.57
CA VAL A 141 9.60 -9.26 3.41
C VAL A 141 10.46 -8.73 2.27
N LEU A 142 11.65 -9.29 2.13
CA LEU A 142 12.68 -8.87 1.15
C LEU A 142 12.74 -9.78 -0.09
N TRP A 143 11.92 -10.82 -0.15
CA TRP A 143 11.98 -11.84 -1.21
C TRP A 143 10.77 -11.83 -2.13
N ASN A 144 10.86 -12.56 -3.25
CA ASN A 144 9.82 -12.59 -4.28
C ASN A 144 9.51 -13.99 -4.84
N ASP A 145 9.58 -15.02 -4.02
CA ASP A 145 9.22 -16.39 -4.38
C ASP A 145 8.22 -16.98 -3.37
N ALA A 146 7.85 -18.25 -3.57
CA ALA A 146 6.92 -18.96 -2.69
C ALA A 146 7.63 -19.76 -1.59
N ARG A 147 8.81 -19.31 -1.14
CA ARG A 147 9.59 -19.98 -0.09
C ARG A 147 8.77 -20.21 1.19
N ARG A 148 9.28 -21.16 1.98
CA ARG A 148 8.72 -21.58 3.25
C ARG A 148 9.41 -20.96 4.47
N GLU A 149 10.54 -20.30 4.26
CA GLU A 149 11.33 -19.68 5.33
C GLU A 149 11.80 -18.29 4.87
N PRO A 150 11.47 -17.21 5.61
CA PRO A 150 10.49 -17.18 6.70
C PRO A 150 9.10 -17.67 6.27
N ALA A 151 8.40 -18.39 7.15
CA ALA A 151 7.10 -18.98 6.85
C ALA A 151 5.99 -17.93 6.89
N THR A 152 6.13 -16.90 7.72
CA THR A 152 5.14 -15.84 7.91
C THR A 152 5.77 -14.45 7.84
N VAL A 153 4.94 -13.44 7.59
CA VAL A 153 5.34 -12.02 7.73
C VAL A 153 5.76 -11.72 9.18
N HIS A 154 5.23 -12.45 10.15
CA HIS A 154 5.61 -12.30 11.56
C HIS A 154 7.06 -12.71 11.81
N GLU A 155 7.46 -13.88 11.30
CA GLU A 155 8.85 -14.33 11.36
C GLU A 155 9.77 -13.40 10.58
N ALA A 156 9.34 -12.94 9.41
CA ALA A 156 10.10 -11.99 8.59
C ALA A 156 10.44 -10.69 9.35
N ALA A 157 9.50 -10.20 10.14
CA ALA A 157 9.64 -8.97 10.91
C ALA A 157 10.23 -9.20 12.32
N GLY A 158 10.39 -10.44 12.77
CA GLY A 158 10.76 -10.77 14.15
C GLY A 158 9.69 -10.46 15.20
N HIS A 159 8.47 -10.05 14.80
CA HIS A 159 7.39 -9.69 15.70
C HIS A 159 6.00 -9.83 15.05
N ARG A 160 4.92 -9.69 15.84
CA ARG A 160 3.55 -9.78 15.31
C ARG A 160 3.22 -8.55 14.44
N VAL A 161 3.05 -8.79 13.15
CA VAL A 161 2.61 -7.78 12.17
C VAL A 161 1.12 -7.93 11.86
N ALA A 162 0.33 -6.95 12.27
CA ALA A 162 -1.07 -6.84 11.88
C ALA A 162 -1.22 -6.45 10.40
N SER A 163 -2.39 -6.73 9.84
CA SER A 163 -2.76 -6.37 8.47
C SER A 163 -4.15 -5.76 8.38
N LEU A 164 -4.43 -5.17 7.23
CA LEU A 164 -5.75 -4.79 6.77
C LEU A 164 -6.79 -5.90 7.01
N PHE A 165 -6.44 -7.17 6.78
CA PHE A 165 -7.34 -8.30 7.04
C PHE A 165 -7.65 -8.45 8.52
N THR A 166 -6.62 -8.44 9.38
CA THR A 166 -6.81 -8.57 10.83
C THR A 166 -7.65 -7.42 11.40
N ARG A 167 -7.47 -6.19 10.92
CA ARG A 167 -8.29 -5.05 11.38
C ARG A 167 -9.76 -5.17 10.99
N VAL A 168 -10.05 -5.61 9.77
CA VAL A 168 -11.43 -5.80 9.32
C VAL A 168 -12.09 -6.96 10.08
N ASP A 169 -11.35 -8.05 10.31
CA ASP A 169 -11.80 -9.23 11.05
C ASP A 169 -12.08 -8.91 12.54
N SER A 170 -11.18 -8.18 13.21
CA SER A 170 -11.39 -7.72 14.61
C SER A 170 -12.62 -6.83 14.78
N ALA A 171 -13.10 -6.18 13.71
CA ALA A 171 -14.35 -5.43 13.70
C ALA A 171 -15.59 -6.32 13.44
N GLY A 172 -15.45 -7.64 13.48
CA GLY A 172 -16.50 -8.63 13.19
C GLY A 172 -16.90 -8.70 11.71
N ARG A 173 -16.05 -8.21 10.79
CA ARG A 173 -16.37 -8.11 9.36
C ARG A 173 -15.55 -9.08 8.53
N ARG A 174 -16.17 -9.61 7.47
CA ARG A 174 -15.56 -10.65 6.64
C ARG A 174 -14.68 -10.12 5.51
N THR A 175 -13.64 -10.87 5.17
CA THR A 175 -12.62 -10.50 4.16
C THR A 175 -12.44 -11.59 3.09
N ALA A 176 -11.68 -11.29 2.03
CA ALA A 176 -11.21 -12.28 1.08
C ALA A 176 -9.94 -11.81 0.35
N LEU A 177 -9.11 -12.76 -0.06
CA LEU A 177 -7.89 -12.55 -0.83
C LEU A 177 -7.91 -13.45 -2.07
N PHE A 178 -7.88 -12.82 -3.25
CA PHE A 178 -7.80 -13.46 -4.56
C PHE A 178 -6.49 -13.05 -5.23
N ALA A 179 -5.62 -13.99 -5.59
CA ALA A 179 -4.30 -13.68 -6.13
C ALA A 179 -3.91 -14.51 -7.36
N GLY A 180 -3.32 -13.85 -8.35
CA GLY A 180 -2.78 -14.47 -9.55
C GLY A 180 -1.47 -15.26 -9.38
N LYS A 181 -0.71 -15.04 -8.30
CA LYS A 181 0.63 -15.64 -8.06
C LYS A 181 0.65 -16.50 -6.79
N THR A 182 1.34 -17.63 -6.82
CA THR A 182 1.43 -18.61 -5.70
C THR A 182 2.18 -18.08 -4.48
N LYS A 183 3.10 -17.14 -4.65
CA LYS A 183 3.85 -16.50 -3.56
C LYS A 183 2.98 -15.80 -2.51
N PHE A 184 1.75 -15.41 -2.87
CA PHE A 184 0.75 -14.85 -1.93
C PHE A 184 0.26 -15.87 -0.88
N THR A 185 0.67 -17.13 -0.97
CA THR A 185 0.46 -18.10 0.13
C THR A 185 1.13 -17.65 1.43
N LEU A 186 2.17 -16.79 1.39
CA LEU A 186 2.72 -16.11 2.56
C LEU A 186 1.64 -15.38 3.38
N HIS A 187 0.75 -14.63 2.72
CA HIS A 187 -0.31 -13.87 3.39
C HIS A 187 -1.37 -14.78 4.01
N ARG A 188 -1.65 -15.95 3.41
CA ARG A 188 -2.51 -16.98 4.03
C ARG A 188 -1.87 -17.57 5.28
N ARG A 189 -0.58 -17.86 5.26
CA ARG A 189 0.13 -18.39 6.44
C ARG A 189 0.18 -17.37 7.57
N SER A 190 0.31 -16.09 7.22
CA SER A 190 0.41 -14.99 8.19
C SER A 190 -0.94 -14.60 8.81
N TRP A 191 -2.00 -14.49 8.00
CA TRP A 191 -3.29 -13.93 8.44
C TRP A 191 -4.49 -14.83 8.11
N GLY A 192 -4.28 -16.13 7.92
CA GLY A 192 -5.30 -17.07 7.43
C GLY A 192 -6.58 -17.11 8.28
N LYS A 193 -6.47 -16.88 9.60
CA LYS A 193 -7.63 -16.79 10.51
C LYS A 193 -8.55 -15.60 10.17
N SER A 194 -7.97 -14.50 9.70
CA SER A 194 -8.70 -13.28 9.32
C SER A 194 -9.01 -13.19 7.82
N ILE A 195 -8.72 -14.26 7.05
CA ILE A 195 -9.01 -14.37 5.61
C ILE A 195 -10.04 -15.48 5.38
N ASP A 196 -11.33 -15.14 5.43
CA ASP A 196 -12.43 -16.11 5.25
C ASP A 196 -12.37 -16.86 3.90
N ARG A 197 -11.81 -16.22 2.87
CA ARG A 197 -11.65 -16.82 1.54
C ARG A 197 -10.30 -16.46 0.96
N PHE A 198 -9.44 -17.46 0.86
CA PHE A 198 -8.19 -17.38 0.12
C PHE A 198 -8.29 -18.16 -1.20
N ARG A 199 -7.89 -17.54 -2.31
CA ARG A 199 -7.87 -18.19 -3.62
C ARG A 199 -6.66 -17.73 -4.42
N VAL A 200 -5.82 -18.69 -4.78
CA VAL A 200 -4.79 -18.50 -5.82
C VAL A 200 -5.27 -19.16 -7.10
N ARG A 201 -5.14 -18.45 -8.23
CA ARG A 201 -5.37 -18.99 -9.56
C ARG A 201 -4.56 -18.21 -10.59
N THR A 202 -3.74 -18.90 -11.37
CA THR A 202 -2.87 -18.26 -12.36
C THR A 202 -3.61 -17.71 -13.57
N ASP A 203 -4.75 -18.28 -13.95
CA ASP A 203 -5.65 -17.72 -14.96
C ASP A 203 -6.48 -16.57 -14.37
N ASP A 204 -6.12 -15.33 -14.72
CA ASP A 204 -6.80 -14.12 -14.23
C ASP A 204 -8.24 -13.98 -14.73
N GLY A 205 -8.58 -14.57 -15.88
CA GLY A 205 -9.96 -14.59 -16.37
C GLY A 205 -10.87 -15.43 -15.49
N ARG A 206 -10.40 -16.62 -15.10
CA ARG A 206 -11.07 -17.48 -14.12
C ARG A 206 -11.02 -16.88 -12.72
N LEU A 207 -9.94 -16.21 -12.31
CA LEU A 207 -9.85 -15.52 -11.03
C LEU A 207 -10.85 -14.36 -10.94
N ALA A 208 -11.02 -13.57 -12.02
CA ALA A 208 -12.06 -12.54 -12.11
C ALA A 208 -13.48 -13.12 -11.98
N LYS A 209 -13.72 -14.33 -12.52
CA LYS A 209 -14.98 -15.06 -12.32
C LYS A 209 -15.18 -15.42 -10.85
N ASP A 210 -14.13 -15.87 -10.15
CA ASP A 210 -14.17 -16.15 -8.71
C ASP A 210 -14.51 -14.88 -7.91
N VAL A 211 -13.84 -13.75 -8.20
CA VAL A 211 -14.09 -12.44 -7.55
C VAL A 211 -15.52 -11.95 -7.77
N THR A 212 -15.99 -11.94 -9.03
CA THR A 212 -17.36 -11.47 -9.33
C THR A 212 -18.44 -12.40 -8.77
N THR A 213 -18.16 -13.70 -8.66
CA THR A 213 -19.06 -14.65 -7.99
C THR A 213 -19.11 -14.38 -6.49
N ASP A 214 -17.98 -14.13 -5.86
CA ASP A 214 -17.94 -13.77 -4.44
C ASP A 214 -18.65 -12.44 -4.16
N LEU A 215 -18.45 -11.41 -4.99
CA LEU A 215 -19.19 -10.14 -4.94
C LEU A 215 -20.72 -10.37 -4.99
N ARG A 216 -21.20 -11.22 -5.90
CA ARG A 216 -22.63 -11.53 -6.04
C ARG A 216 -23.22 -12.41 -4.94
N ARG A 217 -22.42 -13.25 -4.29
CA ARG A 217 -22.92 -14.26 -3.34
C ARG A 217 -22.64 -13.96 -1.88
N LYS A 218 -21.51 -13.33 -1.54
CA LYS A 218 -21.06 -13.15 -0.15
C LYS A 218 -21.09 -11.68 0.29
N LYS A 219 -21.47 -11.43 1.55
CA LYS A 219 -21.30 -10.14 2.21
C LYS A 219 -19.89 -10.12 2.81
N ARG A 220 -19.02 -9.24 2.32
CA ARG A 220 -17.66 -9.03 2.84
C ARG A 220 -17.38 -7.55 2.86
N ALA A 221 -16.75 -7.08 3.93
CA ALA A 221 -16.28 -5.70 4.01
C ALA A 221 -15.04 -5.49 3.14
N LEU A 222 -14.21 -6.52 2.94
CA LEU A 222 -12.98 -6.40 2.18
C LEU A 222 -12.82 -7.53 1.16
N ARG A 223 -12.35 -7.16 -0.03
CA ARG A 223 -11.79 -8.08 -1.03
C ARG A 223 -10.49 -7.48 -1.56
N PHE A 224 -9.39 -8.19 -1.38
CA PHE A 224 -8.16 -7.93 -2.11
C PHE A 224 -8.13 -8.79 -3.38
N TRP A 225 -7.88 -8.18 -4.52
CA TRP A 225 -7.79 -8.85 -5.82
C TRP A 225 -6.51 -8.43 -6.54
N HIS A 226 -5.56 -9.36 -6.61
CA HIS A 226 -4.32 -9.20 -7.36
C HIS A 226 -4.42 -9.86 -8.74
N ILE A 227 -4.07 -9.10 -9.78
CA ILE A 227 -4.09 -9.50 -11.21
C ILE A 227 -2.64 -9.55 -11.72
N ALA A 228 -2.19 -10.71 -12.20
CA ALA A 228 -0.78 -10.97 -12.55
C ALA A 228 -0.43 -10.86 -14.04
N THR A 229 -1.44 -10.82 -14.92
CA THR A 229 -1.25 -10.97 -16.37
C THR A 229 -0.37 -9.89 -17.00
N PRO A 230 -0.50 -8.58 -16.66
CA PRO A 230 0.38 -7.55 -17.22
C PRO A 230 1.85 -7.79 -16.88
N ASP A 231 2.19 -8.00 -15.62
CA ASP A 231 3.57 -8.32 -15.20
C ASP A 231 4.18 -9.52 -15.94
N ARG A 232 3.44 -10.64 -16.03
CA ARG A 232 3.94 -11.82 -16.78
C ARG A 232 4.25 -11.50 -18.24
N ALA A 233 3.39 -10.74 -18.90
CA ALA A 233 3.61 -10.31 -20.28
C ALA A 233 4.80 -9.33 -20.36
N GLY A 234 4.96 -8.46 -19.36
CA GLY A 234 6.08 -7.53 -19.21
C GLY A 234 7.42 -8.26 -19.09
N HIS A 235 7.51 -9.28 -18.24
CA HIS A 235 8.71 -10.12 -18.14
C HIS A 235 8.98 -10.91 -19.42
N ALA A 236 7.96 -11.53 -20.02
CA ALA A 236 8.14 -12.35 -21.23
C ALA A 236 8.56 -11.53 -22.46
N HIS A 237 7.97 -10.34 -22.64
CA HIS A 237 8.04 -9.60 -23.90
C HIS A 237 8.48 -8.14 -23.78
N GLY A 238 8.58 -7.60 -22.56
CA GLY A 238 8.89 -6.21 -22.26
C GLY A 238 7.64 -5.40 -21.90
N PHE A 239 7.75 -4.53 -20.89
CA PHE A 239 6.67 -3.70 -20.32
C PHE A 239 6.22 -2.53 -21.23
N SER A 240 6.77 -2.43 -22.44
CA SER A 240 6.34 -1.50 -23.49
C SER A 240 5.84 -2.20 -24.75
N SER A 241 5.92 -3.53 -24.79
CA SER A 241 5.63 -4.37 -25.96
C SER A 241 4.15 -4.40 -26.32
N LYS A 242 3.83 -4.75 -27.58
CA LYS A 242 2.45 -4.99 -28.01
C LYS A 242 1.77 -6.09 -27.19
N ALA A 243 2.51 -7.12 -26.76
CA ALA A 243 1.99 -8.20 -25.93
C ALA A 243 1.60 -7.71 -24.53
N TYR A 244 2.46 -6.91 -23.89
CA TYR A 244 2.14 -6.26 -22.62
C TYR A 244 0.94 -5.31 -22.72
N LEU A 245 0.87 -4.47 -23.76
CA LEU A 245 -0.28 -3.59 -23.96
C LEU A 245 -1.60 -4.36 -24.13
N ARG A 246 -1.59 -5.49 -24.85
CA ARG A 246 -2.76 -6.39 -24.93
C ARG A 246 -3.13 -7.00 -23.58
N ALA A 247 -2.14 -7.36 -22.75
CA ALA A 247 -2.37 -7.84 -21.39
C ALA A 247 -3.03 -6.76 -20.50
N VAL A 248 -2.61 -5.50 -20.63
CA VAL A 248 -3.26 -4.36 -19.95
C VAL A 248 -4.70 -4.16 -20.45
N MET A 249 -4.93 -4.20 -21.77
CA MET A 249 -6.29 -4.13 -22.34
C MET A 249 -7.19 -5.25 -21.81
N ARG A 250 -6.69 -6.49 -21.73
CA ARG A 250 -7.45 -7.61 -21.18
C ARG A 250 -7.78 -7.39 -19.71
N THR A 251 -6.83 -6.87 -18.94
CA THR A 251 -7.02 -6.55 -17.52
C THR A 251 -8.08 -5.46 -17.32
N ASP A 252 -8.05 -4.40 -18.14
CA ASP A 252 -9.08 -3.36 -18.16
C ASP A 252 -10.49 -3.95 -18.34
N GLN A 253 -10.65 -4.92 -19.25
CA GLN A 253 -11.93 -5.62 -19.47
C GLN A 253 -12.37 -6.45 -18.25
N LEU A 254 -11.43 -7.10 -17.55
CA LEU A 254 -11.76 -7.85 -16.31
C LEU A 254 -12.22 -6.91 -15.20
N ILE A 255 -11.54 -5.77 -15.02
CA ILE A 255 -11.94 -4.72 -14.08
C ILE A 255 -13.32 -4.19 -14.46
N GLY A 256 -13.58 -3.92 -15.75
CA GLY A 256 -14.89 -3.51 -16.25
C GLY A 256 -16.02 -4.47 -15.89
N LYS A 257 -15.77 -5.78 -15.94
CA LYS A 257 -16.75 -6.81 -15.50
C LYS A 257 -17.03 -6.75 -14.00
N ALA A 258 -16.00 -6.51 -13.17
CA ALA A 258 -16.18 -6.34 -11.72
C ALA A 258 -16.97 -5.05 -11.39
N VAL A 259 -16.61 -3.93 -12.00
CA VAL A 259 -17.32 -2.64 -11.88
C VAL A 259 -18.78 -2.79 -12.31
N ARG A 260 -19.04 -3.47 -13.44
CA ARG A 260 -20.40 -3.75 -13.92
C ARG A 260 -21.17 -4.57 -12.90
N THR A 261 -20.57 -5.65 -12.38
CA THR A 261 -21.19 -6.50 -11.35
C THR A 261 -21.59 -5.69 -10.13
N ILE A 262 -20.72 -4.81 -9.63
CA ILE A 262 -21.02 -3.91 -8.50
C ILE A 262 -22.21 -3.00 -8.83
N ARG A 263 -22.20 -2.37 -10.01
CA ARG A 263 -23.24 -1.41 -10.42
C ARG A 263 -24.61 -2.07 -10.64
N THR A 264 -24.66 -3.28 -11.19
CA THR A 264 -25.91 -3.95 -11.57
C THR A 264 -26.46 -4.87 -10.50
N THR A 265 -25.72 -5.10 -9.40
CA THR A 265 -26.19 -5.93 -8.29
C THR A 265 -26.80 -5.03 -7.19
N PRO A 266 -28.11 -5.10 -6.91
CA PRO A 266 -28.79 -4.15 -6.00
C PRO A 266 -28.15 -4.03 -4.61
N ARG A 267 -27.71 -5.15 -4.02
CA ARG A 267 -27.06 -5.16 -2.69
C ARG A 267 -25.65 -4.55 -2.67
N LEU A 268 -25.04 -4.32 -3.83
CA LEU A 268 -23.69 -3.73 -3.98
C LEU A 268 -23.74 -2.27 -4.46
N ARG A 269 -24.72 -1.94 -5.31
CA ARG A 269 -24.86 -0.62 -5.92
C ARG A 269 -24.92 0.47 -4.84
N GLY A 270 -24.04 1.47 -4.96
CA GLY A 270 -23.96 2.59 -4.02
C GLY A 270 -23.39 2.23 -2.64
N LYS A 271 -22.82 1.04 -2.47
CA LYS A 271 -22.27 0.55 -1.18
C LYS A 271 -20.84 0.01 -1.27
N VAL A 272 -20.30 -0.17 -2.47
CA VAL A 272 -18.94 -0.68 -2.69
C VAL A 272 -18.05 0.42 -3.21
N ALA A 273 -16.90 0.64 -2.56
CA ALA A 273 -15.81 1.44 -3.10
C ALA A 273 -14.78 0.52 -3.80
N ILE A 274 -14.11 1.08 -4.81
CA ILE A 274 -13.00 0.44 -5.52
C ILE A 274 -11.76 1.27 -5.23
N VAL A 275 -10.69 0.60 -4.81
CA VAL A 275 -9.35 1.17 -4.69
C VAL A 275 -8.46 0.37 -5.65
N LEU A 276 -7.65 1.05 -6.47
CA LEU A 276 -6.78 0.40 -7.45
C LEU A 276 -5.39 1.05 -7.41
N THR A 277 -4.37 0.20 -7.32
CA THR A 277 -2.96 0.60 -7.42
C THR A 277 -2.13 -0.46 -8.15
N SER A 278 -0.81 -0.26 -8.21
CA SER A 278 0.19 -1.21 -8.71
C SER A 278 1.29 -1.37 -7.67
N ASP A 279 1.90 -2.54 -7.62
CA ASP A 279 3.06 -2.83 -6.77
C ASP A 279 4.35 -2.22 -7.29
N HIS A 280 4.48 -2.12 -8.60
CA HIS A 280 5.57 -1.44 -9.28
C HIS A 280 5.16 -0.93 -10.66
N GLY A 281 6.01 -0.07 -11.22
CA GLY A 281 5.98 0.31 -12.63
C GLY A 281 6.96 -0.54 -13.46
N SER A 282 7.42 0.02 -14.58
CA SER A 282 8.58 -0.48 -15.31
C SER A 282 9.14 0.62 -16.23
N ALA A 283 10.46 0.64 -16.42
CA ALA A 283 11.14 1.44 -17.44
C ALA A 283 11.03 0.86 -18.87
N GLY A 284 10.11 -0.07 -19.13
CA GLY A 284 9.74 -0.55 -20.47
C GLY A 284 10.52 -1.79 -20.96
N GLY A 285 11.64 -2.13 -20.31
CA GLY A 285 12.39 -3.37 -20.53
C GLY A 285 11.66 -4.61 -20.02
N LYS A 286 12.39 -5.71 -19.72
CA LYS A 286 11.81 -6.95 -19.15
C LYS A 286 11.94 -7.07 -17.63
N GLY A 287 12.60 -6.11 -17.00
CA GLY A 287 12.81 -6.05 -15.56
C GLY A 287 12.15 -4.83 -14.92
N HIS A 288 12.04 -4.89 -13.61
CA HIS A 288 11.52 -3.81 -12.77
C HIS A 288 12.21 -3.76 -11.39
N GLY A 289 13.30 -4.52 -11.18
CA GLY A 289 13.95 -4.67 -9.87
C GLY A 289 14.97 -3.59 -9.51
N ASP A 290 15.28 -2.70 -10.44
CA ASP A 290 16.14 -1.54 -10.19
C ASP A 290 15.30 -0.45 -9.50
N ALA A 291 15.46 -0.33 -8.19
CA ALA A 291 14.64 0.53 -7.34
C ALA A 291 14.88 2.02 -7.60
N ASP A 292 15.99 2.42 -8.24
CA ASP A 292 16.33 3.82 -8.51
C ASP A 292 15.73 4.36 -9.82
N ARG A 293 15.19 3.47 -10.66
CA ARG A 293 14.51 3.91 -11.89
C ARG A 293 13.11 4.43 -11.58
N LEU A 294 12.88 5.70 -11.90
CA LEU A 294 11.56 6.33 -11.88
C LEU A 294 10.47 5.50 -12.58
N GLY A 295 10.81 4.87 -13.71
CA GLY A 295 9.88 3.99 -14.42
C GLY A 295 9.38 2.82 -13.56
N ASN A 296 10.21 2.26 -12.71
CA ASN A 296 9.89 1.13 -11.81
C ASN A 296 9.17 1.60 -10.54
N GLN A 297 9.40 2.83 -10.09
CA GLN A 297 8.78 3.42 -8.90
C GLN A 297 7.38 4.01 -9.18
N LYS A 298 7.17 4.57 -10.37
CA LYS A 298 5.98 5.37 -10.70
C LYS A 298 4.77 4.49 -11.01
N ILE A 299 3.72 4.68 -10.23
CA ILE A 299 2.49 3.87 -10.27
C ILE A 299 1.22 4.74 -10.24
N PHE A 300 0.06 4.07 -10.26
CA PHE A 300 -1.24 4.68 -10.03
C PHE A 300 -1.69 4.55 -8.59
N PHE A 301 -2.54 5.49 -8.16
CA PHE A 301 -3.46 5.28 -7.04
C PHE A 301 -4.82 5.86 -7.43
N ILE A 302 -5.87 5.03 -7.39
CA ILE A 302 -7.22 5.37 -7.86
C ILE A 302 -8.23 4.92 -6.81
N ALA A 303 -9.18 5.78 -6.47
CA ALA A 303 -10.32 5.45 -5.63
C ALA A 303 -11.63 5.92 -6.28
N GLN A 304 -12.65 5.08 -6.30
CA GLN A 304 -13.97 5.41 -6.84
C GLN A 304 -15.07 4.71 -6.04
N GLY A 305 -16.07 5.45 -5.57
CA GLY A 305 -17.13 4.87 -4.73
C GLY A 305 -18.01 5.91 -4.05
N PRO A 306 -18.96 5.47 -3.21
CA PRO A 306 -19.84 6.37 -2.47
C PRO A 306 -19.06 7.38 -1.63
N GLY A 307 -19.35 8.67 -1.80
CA GLY A 307 -18.71 9.76 -1.07
C GLY A 307 -17.31 10.16 -1.57
N ILE A 308 -16.65 9.36 -2.40
CA ILE A 308 -15.33 9.72 -2.96
C ILE A 308 -15.51 10.82 -4.02
N ALA A 309 -14.70 11.88 -3.92
CA ALA A 309 -14.70 13.00 -4.84
C ALA A 309 -14.45 12.53 -6.28
N ALA A 310 -15.36 12.88 -7.18
CA ALA A 310 -15.27 12.53 -8.59
C ALA A 310 -14.43 13.55 -9.37
N GLY A 311 -13.62 13.07 -10.31
CA GLY A 311 -12.75 13.88 -11.16
C GLY A 311 -11.69 14.66 -10.38
N ALA A 312 -11.28 14.13 -9.22
CA ALA A 312 -10.32 14.78 -8.34
C ALA A 312 -8.91 14.16 -8.48
N ASP A 313 -7.90 14.94 -8.11
CA ASP A 313 -6.52 14.47 -7.98
C ASP A 313 -6.18 14.39 -6.49
N PHE A 314 -5.45 13.33 -6.09
CA PHE A 314 -5.13 13.11 -4.67
C PHE A 314 -4.27 14.23 -4.09
N TYR A 315 -3.31 14.76 -4.84
CA TYR A 315 -2.47 15.86 -4.38
C TYR A 315 -3.26 17.15 -4.27
N ARG A 316 -4.17 17.41 -5.22
CA ARG A 316 -5.00 18.63 -5.21
C ARG A 316 -5.98 18.69 -4.04
N ILE A 317 -6.52 17.56 -3.57
CA ILE A 317 -7.49 17.56 -2.46
C ILE A 317 -6.84 17.35 -1.08
N ASN A 318 -5.52 17.17 -1.03
CA ASN A 318 -4.75 16.95 0.18
C ASN A 318 -3.46 17.80 0.22
N PRO A 319 -3.53 19.12 -0.10
CA PRO A 319 -2.34 19.95 -0.33
C PRO A 319 -1.40 20.02 0.89
N ASP A 320 -1.94 19.87 2.10
CA ASP A 320 -1.19 20.03 3.36
C ASP A 320 -0.69 18.69 3.94
N THR A 321 -0.92 17.57 3.27
CA THR A 321 -0.57 16.23 3.80
C THR A 321 0.19 15.35 2.83
N VAL A 322 0.10 15.62 1.52
CA VAL A 322 0.87 14.92 0.48
C VAL A 322 1.27 15.88 -0.63
N ALA A 323 2.42 15.62 -1.26
CA ALA A 323 2.92 16.41 -2.38
C ALA A 323 3.18 15.56 -3.62
N ASP A 324 2.94 16.13 -4.81
CA ASP A 324 3.28 15.45 -6.07
C ASP A 324 4.81 15.32 -6.17
N PRO A 325 5.38 14.10 -6.23
CA PRO A 325 6.82 13.89 -6.21
C PRO A 325 7.52 14.28 -7.53
N GLY A 326 6.78 14.74 -8.55
CA GLY A 326 7.32 15.04 -9.87
C GLY A 326 8.08 13.85 -10.44
N ARG A 327 9.41 13.98 -10.58
CA ARG A 327 10.32 12.93 -11.06
C ARG A 327 11.14 12.25 -9.97
N GLN A 328 10.98 12.65 -8.71
CA GLN A 328 11.77 12.15 -7.61
C GLN A 328 11.14 10.90 -6.99
N GLN A 329 11.94 10.19 -6.19
CA GLN A 329 11.47 9.25 -5.19
C GLN A 329 11.82 9.85 -3.83
N PRO A 330 10.91 10.65 -3.22
CA PRO A 330 11.15 11.19 -1.90
C PRO A 330 11.48 10.08 -0.90
N ALA A 331 12.33 10.36 0.06
CA ALA A 331 12.57 9.48 1.19
C ALA A 331 11.33 9.43 2.10
N TYR A 332 11.40 8.67 3.20
CA TYR A 332 10.27 8.48 4.09
C TYR A 332 10.09 9.58 5.13
N ASP A 333 11.08 10.44 5.30
CA ASP A 333 11.13 11.60 6.19
C ASP A 333 10.84 12.92 5.47
N ALA A 334 10.43 12.88 4.19
CA ALA A 334 10.00 14.06 3.46
C ALA A 334 8.82 14.75 4.16
N ASP A 335 8.88 16.08 4.29
CA ASP A 335 7.87 16.91 4.97
C ASP A 335 6.44 16.60 4.50
N LEU A 336 6.26 16.50 3.17
CA LEU A 336 5.03 16.04 2.54
C LEU A 336 5.34 14.77 1.73
N PRO A 337 4.92 13.57 2.19
CA PRO A 337 5.16 12.34 1.45
C PRO A 337 4.34 12.31 0.16
N PRO A 338 4.79 11.57 -0.88
CA PRO A 338 3.93 11.27 -2.02
C PRO A 338 2.89 10.22 -1.65
N VAL A 339 1.83 10.11 -2.46
CA VAL A 339 0.93 8.95 -2.37
C VAL A 339 1.72 7.69 -2.77
N ARG A 340 1.68 6.67 -1.91
CA ARG A 340 2.34 5.38 -2.11
C ARG A 340 1.36 4.23 -2.20
N ASN A 341 1.77 3.12 -2.81
CA ASN A 341 0.97 1.90 -2.78
C ASN A 341 0.68 1.40 -1.34
N GLY A 342 1.62 1.59 -0.41
CA GLY A 342 1.46 1.25 1.00
C GLY A 342 0.29 1.96 1.69
N ASP A 343 -0.11 3.15 1.22
CA ASP A 343 -1.25 3.89 1.79
C ASP A 343 -2.59 3.14 1.62
N ALA A 344 -2.63 2.17 0.70
CA ALA A 344 -3.83 1.39 0.40
C ALA A 344 -4.43 0.72 1.64
N ALA A 345 -3.61 0.24 2.59
CA ALA A 345 -4.12 -0.42 3.80
C ALA A 345 -5.02 0.52 4.60
N ASN A 346 -4.48 1.67 5.01
CA ASN A 346 -5.18 2.60 5.88
C ASN A 346 -6.22 3.43 5.15
N PHE A 347 -6.03 3.70 3.86
CA PHE A 347 -7.04 4.33 3.02
C PHE A 347 -8.31 3.45 2.91
N VAL A 348 -8.13 2.13 2.76
CA VAL A 348 -9.27 1.18 2.74
C VAL A 348 -9.95 1.09 4.10
N LEU A 349 -9.19 1.10 5.20
CA LEU A 349 -9.76 1.08 6.56
C LEU A 349 -10.56 2.35 6.85
N ASP A 350 -10.04 3.50 6.46
CA ASP A 350 -10.72 4.79 6.68
C ASP A 350 -12.03 4.81 5.86
N LEU A 351 -12.04 4.34 4.60
CA LEU A 351 -13.27 4.19 3.82
C LEU A 351 -14.31 3.32 4.53
N LEU A 352 -13.87 2.27 5.23
CA LEU A 352 -14.72 1.37 6.02
C LEU A 352 -15.10 1.93 7.40
N GLY A 353 -14.61 3.11 7.77
CA GLY A 353 -14.77 3.71 9.11
C GLY A 353 -14.10 2.88 10.20
N LEU A 354 -12.90 2.35 9.91
CA LEU A 354 -12.10 1.54 10.83
C LEU A 354 -10.76 2.24 11.11
N PRO A 355 -10.19 2.07 12.32
CA PRO A 355 -8.89 2.65 12.66
C PRO A 355 -7.76 2.05 11.80
N PRO A 356 -6.63 2.74 11.66
CA PRO A 356 -5.47 2.29 10.90
C PRO A 356 -4.88 0.98 11.43
N VAL A 357 -4.14 0.24 10.60
CA VAL A 357 -3.41 -0.97 11.02
C VAL A 357 -2.42 -0.61 12.14
N PRO A 358 -2.38 -1.34 13.29
CA PRO A 358 -1.45 -1.01 14.36
C PRO A 358 0.00 -1.19 13.91
N GLY A 359 0.81 -0.17 14.18
CA GLY A 359 2.21 -0.09 13.75
C GLY A 359 2.39 0.06 12.24
N SER A 360 1.35 0.47 11.50
CA SER A 360 1.54 0.97 10.14
C SER A 360 2.24 2.32 10.13
N GLU A 361 2.90 2.61 9.01
CA GLU A 361 3.71 3.81 8.81
C GLU A 361 3.15 4.67 7.68
N PHE A 362 2.57 4.04 6.65
CA PHE A 362 1.91 4.70 5.53
C PHE A 362 0.48 5.08 5.87
N ASN A 363 0.12 6.33 5.61
CA ASN A 363 -1.21 6.88 5.90
C ASN A 363 -1.67 6.52 7.34
N LYS A 364 -0.75 6.51 8.31
CA LYS A 364 -0.96 5.99 9.67
C LYS A 364 -2.02 6.77 10.45
N ASP A 365 -2.14 8.07 10.17
CA ASP A 365 -3.15 8.96 10.77
C ASP A 365 -4.35 9.17 9.84
N GLN A 366 -4.46 8.33 8.80
CA GLN A 366 -5.51 8.41 7.79
C GLN A 366 -5.62 9.83 7.18
N HIS A 367 -4.47 10.46 6.94
CA HIS A 367 -4.37 11.83 6.40
C HIS A 367 -4.75 11.91 4.93
N LEU A 368 -4.61 10.85 4.14
CA LEU A 368 -4.97 10.83 2.72
C LEU A 368 -6.50 10.83 2.54
N LYS A 369 -7.09 12.01 2.44
CA LYS A 369 -8.54 12.20 2.28
C LYS A 369 -8.99 11.92 0.85
N TRP A 370 -10.27 11.57 0.72
CA TRP A 370 -10.94 11.25 -0.55
C TRP A 370 -12.23 12.04 -0.79
N VAL A 371 -12.55 12.99 0.08
CA VAL A 371 -13.61 13.98 -0.16
C VAL A 371 -12.93 15.31 -0.44
N ARG A 372 -13.61 16.23 -1.11
CA ARG A 372 -13.10 17.60 -1.23
C ARG A 372 -13.16 18.25 0.18
N PRO A 373 -12.14 19.03 0.57
CA PRO A 373 -12.18 19.85 1.78
C PRO A 373 -13.45 20.68 1.87
#